data_AF-A0A843C3W9-F1
#
_entry.id   AF-A0A843C3W9-F1
#
_cell.length_a   1.000
_cell.length_b   1.000
_cell.length_c   1.000
_cell.angle_alpha   90.00
_cell.angle_beta   90.00
_cell.angle_gamma   90.00
#
_symmetry.space_group_name_H-M   'P 1'
#
loop_
_entity.id
_entity.type
_entity.pdbx_description
1 polymer ?
#
loop_
_entity_poly.entity_id
_entity_poly.type
_entity_poly.pdbx_seq_one_letter_code
_entity_poly.pdbx_strand_id
1 'polypeptide(L)' 'MELKFEDGLKKLKEYIRILKLAKRPERADFFRVSKIAGAAMALIGIIGFTIYLLLTVLPKGF' A
#
# COMPACT_ATOMS: atom_id res chain seq x y z
N MET A 1 -16.52 -24.25 -25.42
CA MET A 1 -16.25 -23.99 -23.99
C MET A 1 -14.78 -24.25 -23.63
N GLU A 2 -14.08 -25.11 -24.36
CA GLU A 2 -12.66 -25.43 -24.14
C GLU A 2 -11.67 -24.31 -24.51
N LEU A 3 -11.97 -23.53 -25.55
CA LEU A 3 -11.18 -22.34 -25.95
C LEU A 3 -10.94 -21.35 -24.80
N LYS A 4 -11.94 -21.14 -23.92
CA LYS A 4 -11.82 -20.22 -22.78
C LYS A 4 -10.82 -20.69 -21.72
N PHE A 5 -10.63 -22.00 -21.57
CA PHE A 5 -9.73 -22.56 -20.56
C PHE A 5 -8.27 -22.43 -20.99
N GLU A 6 -7.97 -22.71 -22.26
CA GLU A 6 -6.64 -22.49 -22.84
C GLU A 6 -6.25 -21.02 -22.84
N ASP A 7 -7.19 -20.12 -23.15
CA ASP A 7 -6.98 -18.67 -23.08
C ASP A 7 -6.65 -18.21 -21.65
N GLY A 8 -7.33 -18.76 -20.64
CA GLY A 8 -7.06 -18.46 -19.23
C GLY A 8 -5.66 -18.91 -18.80
N LEU A 9 -5.25 -20.12 -19.18
CA LEU A 9 -3.92 -20.65 -18.89
C LEU A 9 -2.82 -19.85 -19.58
N LYS A 10 -3.06 -19.39 -20.81
CA LYS A 10 -2.15 -18.52 -21.56
C LYS A 10 -1.95 -17.19 -20.83
N LYS A 11 -3.02 -16.54 -20.37
CA LYS A 11 -2.95 -15.30 -19.58
C LYS A 11 -2.20 -15.48 -18.27
N LEU A 12 -2.40 -16.58 -17.56
CA LEU A 12 -1.64 -16.86 -16.33
C LEU A 12 -0.14 -16.97 -16.58
N LYS A 13 0.27 -17.64 -17.66
CA LYS A 13 1.69 -17.70 -18.06
C LYS A 13 2.25 -16.33 -18.40
N GLU A 14 1.47 -15.48 -19.07
CA GLU A 14 1.85 -14.09 -19.35
C GLU A 14 2.01 -13.27 -18.06
N TYR A 15 1.08 -13.35 -17.11
CA TYR A 15 1.19 -12.65 -15.82
C TYR A 15 2.41 -13.10 -15.01
N ILE A 16 2.70 -14.40 -14.97
CA ILE A 16 3.90 -14.92 -14.30
C ILE A 16 5.16 -14.35 -14.95
N ARG A 17 5.20 -14.20 -16.28
CA ARG A 17 6.32 -13.58 -16.98
C ARG A 17 6.48 -12.11 -16.62
N ILE A 18 5.37 -11.36 -16.52
CA ILE A 18 5.39 -9.95 -16.10
C ILE A 18 5.92 -9.81 -14.67
N LEU A 19 5.48 -10.65 -13.73
CA LEU A 19 5.98 -10.64 -12.36
C LEU A 19 7.48 -10.95 -12.28
N LYS A 20 7.99 -11.85 -13.13
CA LYS A 20 9.42 -12.15 -13.25
C LYS A 20 10.24 -10.99 -13.83
N LEU A 21 9.62 -10.15 -14.66
CA LEU A 21 10.25 -8.95 -15.22
C LEU A 21 10.25 -7.77 -14.24
N ALA A 22 9.40 -7.79 -13.20
CA ALA A 22 9.36 -6.74 -12.21
C ALA A 22 10.68 -6.69 -11.40
N LYS A 23 11.33 -5.53 -11.41
CA LYS A 23 12.58 -5.30 -10.67
C LYS A 23 12.29 -5.19 -9.18
N ARG A 24 12.92 -6.04 -8.35
CA ARG A 24 12.92 -5.86 -6.89
C ARG A 24 13.69 -4.55 -6.56
N PRO A 25 13.11 -3.62 -5.78
CA PRO A 25 13.81 -2.39 -5.42
C PRO A 25 15.06 -2.70 -4.58
N GLU A 26 16.10 -1.89 -4.76
CA GLU A 26 17.26 -1.94 -3.88
C GLU A 26 16.84 -1.46 -2.48
N ARG A 27 17.53 -1.94 -1.44
CA ARG A 27 17.25 -1.55 -0.05
C ARG A 27 17.31 -0.02 0.11
N ALA A 28 18.28 0.64 -0.51
CA ALA A 28 18.43 2.10 -0.43
C ALA A 28 17.21 2.85 -0.97
N ASP A 29 16.72 2.47 -2.15
CA ASP A 29 15.54 3.09 -2.77
C ASP A 29 14.27 2.79 -1.97
N PHE A 30 14.12 1.57 -1.48
CA PHE A 30 13.02 1.20 -0.60
C PHE A 30 12.98 2.09 0.64
N PHE A 31 14.12 2.24 1.34
CA PHE A 31 14.18 3.09 2.53
C PHE A 31 13.92 4.57 2.24
N ARG A 32 14.34 5.09 1.07
CA ARG A 32 14.02 6.47 0.68
C ARG A 32 12.51 6.68 0.58
N VAL A 33 11.81 5.81 -0.14
CA VAL A 33 10.36 5.91 -0.31
C VAL A 33 9.62 5.65 1.00
N SER A 34 10.00 4.61 1.74
CA SER A 34 9.37 4.26 3.02
C SER A 34 9.51 5.36 4.08
N LYS A 35 10.62 6.09 4.11
CA LYS A 35 10.80 7.23 5.02
C LYS A 35 9.81 8.35 4.72
N ILE A 36 9.66 8.71 3.44
CA ILE A 36 8.74 9.78 3.02
C ILE A 36 7.28 9.35 3.28
N ALA A 37 6.92 8.13 2.89
CA ALA A 37 5.59 7.59 3.12
C ALA A 37 5.28 7.49 4.63
N GLY A 38 6.23 7.01 5.43
CA GLY A 38 6.12 6.92 6.88
C GLY A 38 5.93 8.29 7.54
N ALA A 39 6.69 9.29 7.11
CA ALA A 39 6.56 10.66 7.59
C ALA A 39 5.17 11.24 7.25
N ALA A 40 4.66 11.02 6.04
CA ALA A 40 3.33 11.48 5.63
C ALA A 40 2.21 10.81 6.45
N MET A 41 2.28 9.48 6.63
CA MET A 41 1.32 8.74 7.45
C MET A 41 1.33 9.22 8.90
N ALA A 42 2.51 9.43 9.49
CA ALA A 42 2.64 9.92 10.86
C ALA A 42 2.07 11.33 11.01
N LEU A 43 2.37 12.24 10.07
CA LEU A 43 1.87 13.62 10.11
C LEU A 43 0.34 13.67 10.05
N ILE A 44 -0.25 13.02 9.04
CA ILE A 44 -1.71 13.00 8.87
C ILE A 44 -2.38 12.29 10.05
N GLY A 45 -1.79 11.18 10.52
CA GLY A 45 -2.25 10.44 11.68
C GLY A 45 -2.27 11.29 12.95
N ILE A 46 -1.20 12.04 13.23
CA ILE A 46 -1.13 12.92 14.40
C ILE A 46 -2.18 14.03 14.32
N ILE A 47 -2.36 14.65 13.15
CA ILE A 47 -3.36 15.71 12.97
C ILE A 47 -4.77 15.15 13.23
N GLY A 48 -5.13 14.05 12.57
CA GLY A 48 -6.44 13.41 12.78
C GLY A 48 -6.65 12.93 14.21
N PHE A 49 -5.61 12.35 14.82
CA PHE A 49 -5.64 11.91 16.21
C PHE A 49 -5.81 13.08 17.18
N THR A 50 -5.13 14.19 16.95
CA THR A 50 -5.27 15.41 17.76
C THR A 50 -6.69 15.95 17.70
N ILE A 51 -7.27 16.02 16.50
CA ILE A 51 -8.67 16.44 16.33
C ILE A 51 -9.61 15.50 17.08
N TYR A 52 -9.41 14.19 16.98
CA TYR A 52 -10.21 13.20 17.71
C TYR A 52 -10.12 13.37 19.23
N LEU A 53 -8.90 13.54 19.77
CA LEU A 53 -8.70 13.75 21.19
C LEU A 53 -9.45 15.00 21.68
N LEU A 54 -9.34 16.10 20.95
CA LEU A 54 -9.96 17.37 21.32
C LEU A 54 -11.48 17.35 21.21
N LEU A 55 -12.04 16.77 20.15
CA LEU A 55 -13.47 16.85 19.87
C LEU A 55 -14.28 15.70 20.48
N THR A 56 -13.65 14.55 20.72
CA THR A 56 -14.37 13.34 21.18
C THR A 56 -13.96 12.91 22.57
N VAL A 57 -12.67 12.94 22.90
CA VAL A 57 -12.19 12.43 24.20
C VAL A 57 -12.33 13.48 25.29
N LEU A 58 -11.89 14.72 25.02
CA LEU A 58 -11.94 15.82 25.98
C LEU A 58 -13.37 16.12 26.48
N PRO A 59 -14.40 16.24 25.61
CA PRO A 59 -15.76 16.60 26.05
C PRO A 59 -16.52 15.45 26.71
N LYS A 60 -16.03 14.21 26.61
CA LYS A 60 -16.62 13.05 27.31
C LYS A 60 -16.10 12.89 28.74
N GLY A 61 -14.97 13.52 29.05
CA GLY A 61 -14.34 13.47 30.37
C GLY A 61 -14.69 14.63 31.29
N PHE A 62 -15.31 15.69 30.75
CA PHE A 62 -16.01 16.74 31.49
C PHE A 62 -17.50 16.44 31.54
#